data_AF-A0A3D5LAM3-F1
#
_entry.id   AF-A0A3D5LAM3-F1
#
_cell.length_a   1.000
_cell.length_b   1.000
_cell.length_c   1.000
_cell.angle_alpha   90.00
_cell.angle_beta   90.00
_cell.angle_gamma   90.00
#
_symmetry.space_group_name_H-M   'P 1'
#
loop_
_entity.id
_entity.type
_entity.pdbx_description
1 polymer ?
#
loop_
_entity_poly.entity_id
_entity_poly.type
_entity_poly.pdbx_seq_one_letter_code
_entity_poly.pdbx_strand_id
1 'polypeptide(L)' 'MIDIFCTGASFYGVKLSYAAMEIIMREDFVKDQDFIEFVFEDGTKGAIRKGTVIGFTESTVEV' A
#
# COMPACT_ATOMS: atom_id res chain seq x y z
N MET A 1 6.79 -7.22 -3.62
CA MET A 1 5.95 -6.02 -3.86
C MET A 1 4.53 -6.38 -3.48
N ILE A 2 3.67 -5.39 -3.25
CA ILE A 2 2.25 -5.64 -2.98
C ILE A 2 1.36 -4.85 -3.92
N ASP A 3 0.17 -5.36 -4.12
CA ASP A 3 -0.93 -4.62 -4.72
C ASP A 3 -1.84 -4.13 -3.59
N ILE A 4 -2.33 -2.89 -3.72
CA ILE A 4 -3.17 -2.24 -2.72
C ILE A 4 -4.50 -1.88 -3.35
N PHE A 5 -5.58 -2.35 -2.75
CA PHE A 5 -6.95 -2.06 -3.17
C PHE A 5 -7.55 -1.01 -2.25
N CYS A 6 -8.05 0.07 -2.86
CA CYS A 6 -8.66 1.19 -2.15
C CYS A 6 -10.09 1.42 -2.62
N THR A 7 -10.86 2.16 -1.84
CA THR A 7 -12.16 2.68 -2.27
C THR A 7 -11.99 3.54 -3.54
N GLY A 8 -12.28 2.98 -4.70
CA GLY A 8 -12.28 3.67 -6.00
C GLY A 8 -10.96 3.62 -6.78
N ALA A 9 -9.92 2.95 -6.29
CA ALA A 9 -8.63 2.84 -7.00
C ALA A 9 -7.89 1.56 -6.63
N SER A 10 -6.88 1.22 -7.43
CA SER A 10 -5.94 0.13 -7.13
C SER A 10 -4.54 0.52 -7.56
N PHE A 11 -3.56 0.16 -6.74
CA PHE A 11 -2.15 0.44 -6.96
C PHE A 11 -1.40 -0.88 -7.05
N TYR A 12 -0.80 -1.16 -8.21
CA TYR A 12 -0.15 -2.43 -8.50
C TYR A 12 1.37 -2.30 -8.45
N GLY A 13 2.06 -3.35 -8.00
CA GLY A 13 3.53 -3.42 -7.99
C GLY A 13 4.17 -2.40 -7.06
N VAL A 14 3.55 -2.12 -5.92
CA VAL A 14 4.07 -1.16 -4.95
C VAL A 14 5.27 -1.75 -4.22
N LYS A 15 6.37 -0.99 -4.12
CA LYS A 15 7.60 -1.35 -3.41
C LYS A 15 7.46 -1.18 -1.90
N LEU A 16 6.45 -1.85 -1.35
CA LEU A 16 6.18 -2.01 0.07
C LEU A 16 6.12 -3.52 0.35
N SER A 17 6.66 -3.98 1.48
CA SER A 17 6.57 -5.39 1.84
C SER A 17 5.20 -5.71 2.45
N TYR A 18 4.74 -6.95 2.25
CA TYR A 18 3.50 -7.41 2.86
C TYR A 18 3.52 -7.27 4.38
N ALA A 19 4.61 -7.68 5.03
CA ALA A 19 4.80 -7.54 6.47
C ALA A 19 4.74 -6.08 6.95
N ALA A 20 5.31 -5.13 6.20
CA ALA A 20 5.22 -3.71 6.55
C ALA A 20 3.77 -3.20 6.44
N MET A 21 3.05 -3.59 5.39
CA MET A 21 1.65 -3.23 5.22
C MET A 21 0.77 -3.84 6.32
N GLU A 22 1.00 -5.09 6.73
CA GLU A 22 0.31 -5.69 7.88
C GLU A 22 0.50 -4.87 9.15
N ILE A 23 1.74 -4.45 9.44
CA ILE A 23 2.04 -3.62 10.61
C ILE A 23 1.32 -2.27 10.51
N ILE A 24 1.36 -1.61 9.36
CA ILE A 24 0.68 -0.32 9.14
C ILE A 24 -0.84 -0.43 9.35
N MET A 25 -1.45 -1.52 8.86
CA MET A 25 -2.89 -1.73 8.97
C MET A 25 -3.32 -2.17 10.38
N ARG A 26 -2.48 -2.95 11.08
CA ARG A 26 -2.77 -3.48 12.42
C ARG A 26 -2.55 -2.46 13.53
N GLU A 27 -1.47 -1.70 13.44
CA GLU A 27 -1.04 -0.79 14.48
C GLU A 27 -1.56 0.63 14.25
N ASP A 28 -1.65 1.44 15.31
CA ASP A 28 -2.24 2.78 15.26
C ASP A 28 -1.20 3.92 15.15
N PHE A 29 -0.05 3.67 14.53
CA PHE A 29 0.99 4.70 14.31
C PHE A 29 0.77 5.51 13.02
N VAL A 30 0.07 4.95 12.04
CA VAL A 30 -0.53 5.70 10.92
C VAL A 30 -2.02 5.77 11.19
N LYS A 31 -2.60 6.97 11.25
CA LYS A 31 -4.05 7.13 11.46
C LYS A 31 -4.80 6.95 10.15
N ASP A 32 -6.10 6.68 10.21
CA ASP A 32 -6.93 6.47 9.02
C ASP A 32 -6.94 7.68 8.07
N GLN A 33 -6.78 8.88 8.62
CA GLN A 33 -6.70 10.13 7.84
C GLN A 33 -5.29 10.44 7.34
N ASP A 34 -4.27 9.73 7.82
CA ASP A 34 -2.89 9.93 7.38
C ASP A 34 -2.59 9.12 6.12
N PHE A 35 -1.49 9.48 5.47
CA PHE A 35 -1.04 8.85 4.25
C PHE A 35 -0.01 7.74 4.52
N ILE A 36 -0.19 6.62 3.81
CA ILE A 36 0.81 5.59 3.60
C ILE A 36 1.54 5.96 2.31
N GLU A 37 2.79 6.41 2.43
CA GLU A 37 3.66 6.70 1.29
C GLU A 37 4.36 5.44 0.81
N PHE A 38 4.56 5.35 -0.51
CA PHE A 38 5.26 4.24 -1.13
C PHE A 38 5.92 4.65 -2.45
N VAL A 39 6.72 3.74 -2.99
CA VAL A 39 7.46 3.94 -4.24
C VAL A 39 7.08 2.80 -5.20
N PHE A 40 6.99 3.10 -6.48
CA PHE A 40 6.86 2.10 -7.54
C PHE A 40 8.25 1.62 -7.99
N GLU A 41 8.30 0.63 -8.87
CA GLU A 41 9.56 0.11 -9.38
C GLU A 41 10.37 1.16 -10.16
N ASP A 42 9.69 2.00 -10.93
CA ASP A 42 10.27 3.10 -11.73
C ASP A 42 10.80 4.27 -10.88
N GLY A 43 10.67 4.19 -9.55
CA GLY A 43 11.07 5.25 -8.62
C GLY A 43 10.02 6.35 -8.43
N THR A 44 8.89 6.30 -9.12
CA THR A 44 7.76 7.21 -8.90
C THR A 44 7.21 7.02 -7.48
N LYS A 45 6.79 8.11 -6.84
CA LYS A 45 6.21 8.09 -5.50
C LYS A 45 4.68 8.12 -5.57
N GLY A 46 4.05 7.35 -4.72
CA GLY A 46 2.61 7.35 -4.50
C GLY A 46 2.27 7.45 -3.02
N ALA A 47 1.02 7.80 -2.73
CA ALA A 47 0.50 7.83 -1.37
C ALA A 47 -1.00 7.52 -1.35
N ILE A 48 -1.46 6.83 -0.31
CA ILE A 48 -2.88 6.52 -0.10
C ILE A 48 -3.28 6.83 1.34
N ARG A 49 -4.54 7.19 1.58
CA ARG A 49 -5.04 7.30 2.95
C ARG A 49 -5.24 5.91 3.53
N LYS A 50 -4.74 5.66 4.75
CA LYS A 50 -4.91 4.34 5.41
C LYS A 50 -6.36 3.90 5.47
N GLY A 51 -7.27 4.80 5.84
CA GLY A 51 -8.71 4.50 5.96
C GLY A 51 -9.41 4.18 4.63
N THR A 52 -8.73 4.31 3.50
CA THR A 52 -9.27 3.93 2.18
C THR A 52 -8.86 2.55 1.73
N VAL A 53 -7.92 1.90 2.43
CA VAL A 53 -7.43 0.55 2.11
C VAL A 53 -8.50 -0.47 2.49
N ILE A 54 -8.97 -1.21 1.49
CA ILE A 54 -9.94 -2.31 1.67
C ILE A 54 -9.28 -3.69 1.58
N GLY A 55 -8.05 -3.77 1.07
CA GLY A 55 -7.26 -5.00 1.01
C GLY A 55 -5.88 -4.79 0.40
N PHE A 56 -5.00 -5.76 0.60
CA PHE A 56 -3.68 -5.83 -0.05
C PHE A 56 -3.28 -7.30 -0.26
N THR A 57 -2.47 -7.55 -1.28
CA THR A 57 -1.95 -8.88 -1.63
C THR A 57 -0.49 -8.78 -2.06
N GLU A 58 0.26 -9.87 -1.97
CA GLU A 58 1.53 -9.96 -2.70
C GLU A 58 1.26 -9.79 -4.20
N SER A 59 2.07 -8.96 -4.87
CA SER A 59 1.98 -8.78 -6.32
C SER A 59 2.45 -10.06 -7.01
N THR A 60 1.65 -10.59 -7.93
CA THR A 60 2.01 -11.75 -8.76
C THR A 60 2.78 -11.36 -10.03
N VAL A 61 3.09 -10.08 -10.21
CA VAL A 61 3.81 -9.59 -11.37
C VAL A 61 5.28 -9.95 -11.20
N GLU A 62 5.74 -10.97 -11.94
CA GLU A 62 7.15 -11.15 -12.26
C GLU A 62 7.59 -9.93 -13.07
N VAL A 63 8.60 -9.23 -12.55
CA VAL A 63 9.34 -8.17 -13.23
C VAL A 63 10.24 -8.74 -14.31
#